data_AF-A0A9Q3XR19-F1
#
_entry.id   AF-A0A9Q3XR19-F1
#
_cell.length_a   1.000
_cell.length_b   1.000
_cell.length_c   1.000
_cell.angle_alpha   90.00
_cell.angle_beta   90.00
_cell.angle_gamma   90.00
#
_symmetry.space_group_name_H-M   'P 1'
#
loop_
_entity.id
_entity.type
_entity.pdbx_description
1 polymer ?
#
loop_
_entity_poly.entity_id
_entity_poly.type
_entity_poly.pdbx_seq_one_letter_code
_entity_poly.pdbx_strand_id
1 'polypeptide(L)'
;MTIDEDLEFRLLYELDDDWMPFWGFTVIVFGFWGHDTSPAQIAGVIRHLAESDLVTLGALRSHGSGFDEWNVSVDEGMRRIADGYDGEIGYRSVDDHHALIDTEVFRANLTAKGTERLAALEARGMTYHNTIGPFETRTGPV
;
A
#
# COMPACT_ATOMS: atom_id res chain seq x y z
N MET A 1 9.32 0.92 12.21
CA MET A 1 10.13 0.89 10.97
C MET A 1 10.12 2.28 10.39
N THR A 2 11.16 2.69 9.67
CA THR A 2 11.19 3.96 8.93
C THR A 2 11.29 3.63 7.46
N ILE A 3 10.47 4.24 6.62
CA ILE A 3 10.59 4.16 5.15
C ILE A 3 11.28 5.42 4.62
N ASP A 4 11.94 5.30 3.47
CA ASP A 4 12.54 6.44 2.78
C ASP A 4 11.45 7.36 2.19
N GLU A 5 11.72 8.66 2.11
CA GLU A 5 10.74 9.65 1.63
C GLU A 5 10.35 9.43 0.16
N ASP A 6 11.24 8.89 -0.67
CA ASP A 6 10.91 8.59 -2.07
C ASP A 6 9.87 7.47 -2.18
N LEU A 7 10.00 6.43 -1.35
CA LEU A 7 9.01 5.36 -1.25
C LEU A 7 7.69 5.87 -0.64
N GLU A 8 7.76 6.68 0.41
CA GLU A 8 6.58 7.30 1.03
C GLU A 8 5.82 8.13 0.01
N PHE A 9 6.50 9.04 -0.71
CA PHE A 9 5.91 9.84 -1.77
C PHE A 9 5.21 8.96 -2.82
N ARG A 10 5.89 7.92 -3.30
CA ARG A 10 5.35 7.06 -4.35
C ARG A 10 4.06 6.36 -3.93
N LEU A 11 4.01 5.88 -2.69
CA LEU A 11 2.83 5.22 -2.13
C LEU A 11 1.68 6.20 -1.92
N LEU A 12 1.94 7.38 -1.34
CA LEU A 12 0.90 8.39 -1.12
C LEU A 12 0.35 8.94 -2.44
N TYR A 13 1.21 9.12 -3.44
CA TYR A 13 0.80 9.57 -4.78
C TYR A 13 -0.18 8.59 -5.43
N GLU A 14 0.09 7.28 -5.37
CA GLU A 14 -0.80 6.26 -5.93
C GLU A 14 -2.12 6.15 -5.16
N LEU A 15 -2.06 6.32 -3.83
CA LEU A 15 -3.25 6.33 -2.96
C LEU A 15 -4.13 7.57 -3.12
N ASP A 16 -3.61 8.65 -3.70
CA ASP A 16 -4.39 9.86 -4.03
C ASP A 16 -5.27 9.62 -5.27
N ASP A 17 -4.88 8.69 -6.16
CA ASP A 17 -5.65 8.34 -7.37
C ASP A 17 -6.74 7.29 -7.08
N ASP A 18 -6.41 6.22 -6.35
CA ASP A 18 -7.37 5.15 -6.03
C ASP A 18 -7.02 4.40 -4.72
N TRP A 19 -7.97 3.63 -4.20
CA TRP A 19 -7.74 2.73 -3.07
C TRP A 19 -6.84 1.58 -3.47
N MET A 20 -5.71 1.45 -2.78
CA MET A 20 -4.67 0.52 -3.19
C MET A 20 -4.77 -0.83 -2.45
N PRO A 21 -4.87 -1.97 -3.17
CA PRO A 21 -4.82 -3.30 -2.57
C PRO A 21 -3.37 -3.68 -2.21
N PHE A 22 -3.20 -4.81 -1.49
CA PHE A 22 -1.87 -5.29 -1.08
C PHE A 22 -0.89 -5.42 -2.25
N TRP A 23 -1.36 -5.90 -3.41
CA TRP A 23 -0.52 -6.00 -4.61
C TRP A 23 0.06 -4.67 -5.09
N GLY A 24 -0.70 -3.57 -5.00
CA GLY A 24 -0.19 -2.25 -5.36
C GLY A 24 1.00 -1.84 -4.49
N PHE A 25 0.92 -2.09 -3.18
CA PHE A 25 2.06 -1.93 -2.28
C PHE A 25 3.23 -2.82 -2.69
N THR A 26 2.99 -4.10 -3.03
CA THR A 26 4.03 -5.03 -3.47
C THR A 26 4.81 -4.49 -4.66
N VAL A 27 4.12 -4.04 -5.72
CA VAL A 27 4.76 -3.52 -6.94
C VAL A 27 5.62 -2.29 -6.64
N ILE A 28 5.08 -1.33 -5.89
CA ILE A 28 5.79 -0.10 -5.57
C ILE A 28 7.00 -0.40 -4.68
N VAL A 29 6.81 -1.16 -3.61
CA VAL A 29 7.91 -1.51 -2.69
C VAL A 29 9.00 -2.31 -3.40
N PHE A 30 8.66 -3.22 -4.33
CA PHE A 30 9.66 -3.91 -5.15
C PHE A 30 10.50 -2.97 -6.00
N GLY A 31 9.89 -1.93 -6.56
CA GLY A 31 10.63 -0.89 -7.28
C GLY A 31 11.70 -0.22 -6.41
N PHE A 32 11.49 -0.13 -5.08
CA PHE A 32 12.42 0.52 -4.17
C PHE A 32 13.39 -0.42 -3.45
N TRP A 33 12.92 -1.59 -3.04
CA TRP A 33 13.65 -2.52 -2.16
C TRP A 33 14.09 -3.82 -2.87
N GLY A 34 13.63 -4.04 -4.11
CA GLY A 34 13.95 -5.21 -4.92
C GLY A 34 12.96 -6.37 -4.75
N HIS A 35 13.00 -7.31 -5.69
CA HIS A 35 12.07 -8.44 -5.80
C HIS A 35 12.17 -9.48 -4.66
N ASP A 36 13.28 -9.48 -3.90
CA ASP A 36 13.46 -10.36 -2.74
C ASP A 36 12.72 -9.85 -1.48
N THR A 37 12.00 -8.73 -1.57
CA THR A 37 11.21 -8.19 -0.46
C THR A 37 10.07 -9.13 -0.11
N SER A 38 9.99 -9.52 1.16
CA SER A 38 8.94 -10.43 1.66
C SER A 38 7.60 -9.72 1.89
N PRO A 39 6.48 -10.46 1.91
CA PRO A 39 5.16 -9.90 2.22
C PRO A 39 5.10 -9.31 3.63
N ALA A 40 5.88 -9.84 4.57
CA ALA A 40 6.00 -9.30 5.91
C ALA A 40 6.66 -7.90 5.93
N GLN A 41 7.64 -7.66 5.06
CA GLN A 41 8.25 -6.33 4.90
C GLN A 41 7.26 -5.34 4.30
N ILE A 42 6.50 -5.76 3.29
CA ILE A 42 5.42 -4.95 2.67
C ILE A 42 4.33 -4.62 3.70
N ALA A 43 3.89 -5.60 4.48
CA ALA A 43 2.96 -5.39 5.59
C ALA A 43 3.52 -4.43 6.64
N GLY A 44 4.84 -4.42 6.85
CA GLY A 44 5.53 -3.44 7.69
C GLY A 44 5.39 -2.00 7.16
N VAL A 45 5.43 -1.80 5.84
CA VAL A 45 5.21 -0.50 5.19
C VAL A 45 3.77 -0.04 5.41
N ILE A 46 2.79 -0.92 5.14
CA ILE A 46 1.37 -0.63 5.35
C ILE A 46 1.11 -0.24 6.81
N ARG A 47 1.62 -1.03 7.76
CA ARG A 47 1.53 -0.73 9.20
C ARG A 47 2.11 0.64 9.52
N HIS A 48 3.28 0.96 9.00
CA HIS A 48 3.93 2.25 9.27
C HIS A 48 3.09 3.44 8.80
N LEU A 49 2.49 3.36 7.61
CA LEU A 49 1.59 4.40 7.10
C LEU A 49 0.32 4.55 7.95
N ALA A 50 -0.27 3.42 8.36
CA ALA A 50 -1.48 3.41 9.19
C ALA A 50 -1.23 3.92 10.61
N GLU A 51 -0.14 3.48 11.26
CA GLU A 51 0.28 4.00 12.58
C GLU A 51 0.66 5.49 12.53
N SER A 52 1.12 5.97 11.37
CA SER A 52 1.40 7.38 11.12
C SER A 52 0.16 8.19 10.74
N ASP A 53 -1.02 7.58 10.70
CA ASP A 53 -2.30 8.19 10.34
C ASP A 53 -2.30 8.79 8.91
N LEU A 54 -1.46 8.26 8.02
CA LEU A 54 -1.39 8.67 6.62
C LEU A 54 -2.40 7.93 5.75
N VAL A 55 -2.80 6.72 6.17
CA VAL A 55 -3.78 5.88 5.49
C VAL A 55 -4.75 5.26 6.48
N THR A 56 -5.97 4.98 6.01
CA THR A 56 -6.93 4.12 6.68
C THR A 56 -6.94 2.73 6.05
N LEU A 57 -7.29 1.71 6.84
CA LEU A 57 -7.39 0.33 6.37
C LEU A 57 -8.86 -0.05 6.19
N GLY A 58 -9.19 -0.73 5.10
CA GLY A 58 -10.54 -1.17 4.82
C GLY A 58 -10.59 -2.27 3.77
N ALA A 59 -11.78 -2.54 3.24
CA ALA A 59 -11.98 -3.45 2.12
C ALA A 59 -13.00 -2.89 1.13
N LEU A 60 -13.13 -3.53 -0.02
CA LEU A 60 -14.26 -3.26 -0.90
C LEU A 60 -15.55 -3.73 -0.23
N ARG A 61 -16.63 -2.96 -0.38
CA ARG A 61 -17.96 -3.39 0.06
C ARG A 61 -18.38 -4.64 -0.72
N SER A 62 -19.02 -5.59 -0.02
CA SER A 62 -19.47 -6.89 -0.53
C SER A 62 -20.46 -6.86 -1.71
N HIS A 63 -20.92 -5.67 -2.13
CA HIS A 63 -21.73 -5.46 -3.34
C HIS A 63 -21.05 -4.61 -4.43
N GLY A 64 -19.71 -4.52 -4.39
CA GLY A 64 -18.89 -4.11 -5.52
C GLY A 64 -18.77 -2.59 -5.75
N SER A 65 -19.36 -1.75 -4.89
CA SER A 65 -19.15 -0.31 -4.97
C SER A 65 -18.90 0.29 -3.60
N GLY A 66 -17.74 0.92 -3.44
CA GLY A 66 -17.38 1.68 -2.26
C GLY A 66 -16.32 1.02 -1.39
N PHE A 67 -15.59 1.86 -0.68
CA PHE A 67 -14.68 1.50 0.40
C PHE A 67 -15.46 1.34 1.69
N ASP A 68 -15.15 0.29 2.42
CA ASP A 68 -15.58 0.11 3.80
C ASP A 68 -14.38 0.21 4.72
N GLU A 69 -14.23 1.37 5.33
CA GLU A 69 -13.18 1.60 6.32
C GLU A 69 -13.39 0.70 7.53
N TRP A 70 -12.35 -0.02 7.93
CA TRP A 70 -12.39 -0.82 9.14
C TRP A 70 -12.15 0.08 10.35
N ASN A 71 -13.23 0.38 11.07
CA ASN A 71 -13.16 1.07 12.36
C ASN A 71 -12.65 0.15 13.48
N VAL A 72 -11.39 -0.26 13.38
CA VAL A 72 -10.68 -1.16 14.30
C VAL A 72 -9.26 -0.64 14.55
N SER A 73 -8.55 -1.20 15.53
CA SER A 73 -7.14 -0.84 15.74
C SER A 73 -6.27 -1.26 14.55
N VAL A 74 -5.14 -0.56 14.35
CA VAL A 74 -4.15 -0.95 13.32
C VAL A 74 -3.71 -2.40 13.50
N ASP A 75 -3.52 -2.86 14.74
CA ASP A 75 -3.15 -4.26 15.01
C ASP A 75 -4.21 -5.25 14.50
N GLU A 76 -5.49 -4.95 14.70
CA GLU A 76 -6.58 -5.79 14.20
C GLU A 76 -6.68 -5.74 12.66
N GLY A 77 -6.54 -4.56 12.05
CA GLY A 77 -6.50 -4.43 10.60
C GLY A 77 -5.33 -5.20 9.99
N MET A 78 -4.14 -5.09 10.56
CA MET A 78 -2.96 -5.85 10.12
C MET A 78 -3.12 -7.36 10.31
N ARG A 79 -3.82 -7.80 11.36
CA ARG A 79 -4.16 -9.21 11.57
C ARG A 79 -5.07 -9.73 10.45
N ARG A 80 -6.10 -8.97 10.06
CA ARG A 80 -6.98 -9.29 8.92
C ARG A 80 -6.22 -9.41 7.61
N ILE A 81 -5.33 -8.44 7.33
CA ILE A 81 -4.47 -8.45 6.14
C ILE A 81 -3.57 -9.70 6.11
N ALA A 82 -3.05 -10.10 7.27
CA ALA A 82 -2.15 -11.24 7.39
C ALA A 82 -2.85 -12.60 7.28
N ASP A 83 -3.96 -12.77 8.00
CA ASP A 83 -4.59 -14.07 8.21
C ASP A 83 -5.82 -14.29 7.31
N GLY A 84 -6.35 -13.24 6.68
CA GLY A 84 -7.60 -13.26 5.92
C GLY A 84 -8.77 -12.65 6.68
N TYR A 85 -9.79 -12.21 5.94
CA TYR A 85 -11.01 -11.62 6.49
C TYR A 85 -12.17 -11.71 5.48
N ASP A 86 -13.39 -11.93 5.99
CA ASP A 86 -14.62 -11.98 5.18
C ASP A 86 -14.58 -12.93 3.97
N GLY A 87 -13.91 -14.08 4.13
CA GLY A 87 -13.76 -15.08 3.06
C GLY A 87 -12.56 -14.86 2.14
N GLU A 88 -11.90 -13.71 2.24
CA GLU A 88 -10.67 -13.40 1.51
C GLU A 88 -9.43 -13.96 2.22
N ILE A 89 -8.44 -14.36 1.41
CA ILE A 89 -7.19 -14.96 1.88
C ILE A 89 -6.17 -13.87 2.21
N GLY A 90 -5.57 -13.95 3.40
CA GLY A 90 -4.48 -13.04 3.81
C GLY A 90 -3.11 -13.44 3.27
N TYR A 91 -2.15 -12.52 3.32
CA TYR A 91 -0.84 -12.71 2.68
C TYR A 91 0.01 -13.85 3.29
N ARG A 92 -0.31 -14.35 4.49
CA ARG A 92 0.44 -15.48 5.09
C ARG A 92 0.05 -16.83 4.50
N SER A 93 -1.08 -16.91 3.81
CA SER A 93 -1.64 -18.14 3.29
C SER A 93 -1.45 -18.30 1.78
N VAL A 94 -0.77 -17.35 1.13
CA VAL A 94 -0.41 -17.47 -0.29
C VAL A 94 0.93 -18.19 -0.46
N ASP A 95 1.01 -19.04 -1.48
CA ASP A 95 2.20 -19.85 -1.75
C ASP A 95 3.31 -19.05 -2.45
N ASP A 96 2.97 -17.96 -3.13
CA ASP A 96 3.89 -17.12 -3.90
C ASP A 96 3.41 -15.65 -3.95
N HIS A 97 4.31 -14.70 -4.21
CA HIS A 97 4.01 -13.26 -4.25
C HIS A 97 3.05 -12.87 -5.39
N HIS A 98 3.05 -13.57 -6.53
CA HIS A 98 2.11 -13.36 -7.62
C HIS A 98 0.68 -13.72 -7.22
N ALA A 99 0.49 -14.67 -6.31
CA ALA A 99 -0.85 -14.96 -5.77
C ALA A 99 -1.41 -13.81 -4.90
N LEU A 100 -0.58 -12.82 -4.54
CA LEU A 100 -1.07 -11.58 -3.92
C LEU A 100 -1.77 -10.66 -4.92
N ILE A 101 -1.68 -10.89 -6.23
CA ILE A 101 -2.43 -10.13 -7.24
C ILE A 101 -3.93 -10.29 -7.00
N ASP A 102 -4.35 -11.48 -6.60
CA ASP A 102 -5.77 -11.85 -6.45
C ASP A 102 -6.28 -11.60 -5.02
N THR A 103 -5.46 -11.10 -4.09
CA THR A 103 -5.92 -10.81 -2.73
C THR A 103 -6.63 -9.45 -2.65
N GLU A 104 -7.96 -9.49 -2.46
CA GLU A 104 -8.79 -8.31 -2.20
C GLU A 104 -9.18 -8.19 -0.72
N VAL A 105 -8.46 -8.88 0.16
CA VAL A 105 -8.69 -8.86 1.63
C VAL A 105 -8.67 -7.44 2.20
N PHE A 106 -7.98 -6.51 1.53
CA PHE A 106 -7.72 -5.18 2.03
C PHE A 106 -7.51 -4.18 0.89
N ARG A 107 -7.91 -2.94 1.15
CA ARG A 107 -7.45 -1.74 0.46
C ARG A 107 -7.08 -0.65 1.46
N ALA A 108 -6.07 0.15 1.14
CA ALA A 108 -5.79 1.40 1.85
C ALA A 108 -6.49 2.56 1.15
N ASN A 109 -6.89 3.55 1.93
CA ASN A 109 -7.33 4.84 1.44
C ASN A 109 -6.52 5.96 2.11
N LEU A 110 -6.21 7.01 1.36
CA LEU A 110 -5.48 8.17 1.87
C LEU A 110 -6.32 8.93 2.91
N THR A 111 -5.70 9.35 4.01
CA THR A 111 -6.35 10.22 5.01
C THR A 111 -6.13 11.70 4.64
N ALA A 112 -6.83 12.62 5.31
CA ALA A 112 -6.56 14.05 5.17
C ALA A 112 -5.10 14.41 5.51
N LYS A 113 -4.54 13.77 6.55
CA LYS A 113 -3.13 13.93 6.92
C LYS A 113 -2.18 13.34 5.87
N GLY A 114 -2.57 12.22 5.25
CA GLY A 114 -1.89 11.64 4.09
C GLY A 114 -1.82 12.63 2.92
N THR A 115 -2.95 13.26 2.58
CA THR A 115 -3.02 14.30 1.54
C THR A 115 -2.14 15.51 1.87
N GLU A 116 -2.18 16.00 3.11
CA GLU A 116 -1.30 17.10 3.55
C GLU A 116 0.19 16.73 3.44
N ARG A 117 0.54 15.48 3.80
CA ARG A 117 1.90 14.98 3.69
C ARG A 117 2.35 14.86 2.23
N LEU A 118 1.49 14.34 1.35
CA LEU A 118 1.76 14.29 -0.09
C LEU A 118 2.04 15.69 -0.65
N ALA A 119 1.16 16.66 -0.37
CA ALA A 119 1.34 18.04 -0.82
C ALA A 119 2.65 18.67 -0.31
N ALA A 120 3.07 18.34 0.93
CA ALA A 120 4.33 18.81 1.48
C ALA A 120 5.55 18.20 0.77
N LEU A 121 5.47 16.94 0.33
CA LEU A 121 6.51 16.28 -0.47
C LEU A 121 6.58 16.87 -1.89
N GLU A 122 5.43 17.12 -2.51
CA GLU A 122 5.35 17.79 -3.82
C GLU A 122 5.92 19.22 -3.78
N ALA A 123 5.62 19.98 -2.72
CA ALA A 123 6.18 21.32 -2.52
C ALA A 123 7.72 21.33 -2.39
N ARG A 124 8.33 20.20 -2.05
CA ARG A 124 9.79 20.02 -2.03
C ARG A 124 10.37 19.61 -3.39
N GLY A 125 9.53 19.50 -4.42
CA GLY A 125 9.92 19.18 -5.79
C GLY A 125 9.85 17.69 -6.13
N MET A 126 9.25 16.86 -5.28
CA MET A 126 9.01 15.45 -5.60
C MET A 126 7.86 15.32 -6.59
N THR A 127 8.01 14.45 -7.58
CA THR A 127 7.04 14.21 -8.65
C THR A 127 7.08 12.74 -9.00
N TYR A 128 6.00 12.22 -9.59
CA TYR A 128 5.99 10.87 -10.16
C TYR A 128 7.23 10.59 -11.02
N HIS A 129 7.65 11.56 -11.86
CA HIS A 129 8.71 11.35 -12.83
C HIS A 129 10.12 11.35 -12.25
N ASN A 130 10.38 12.11 -11.17
CA ASN A 130 11.72 12.19 -10.58
C ASN A 130 11.91 11.33 -9.31
N THR A 131 10.83 10.78 -8.77
CA THR A 131 10.87 9.85 -7.63
C THR A 131 10.71 8.42 -8.15
N ILE A 132 11.83 7.73 -8.33
CA ILE A 132 11.93 6.40 -8.97
C ILE A 132 12.68 5.47 -8.05
N GLY A 133 12.13 4.27 -7.82
CA GLY A 133 12.86 3.26 -7.06
C GLY A 133 14.09 2.74 -7.83
N PRO A 134 15.22 2.42 -7.17
CA PRO A 134 16.43 1.93 -7.84
C PRO A 134 16.25 0.61 -8.61
N PHE A 135 15.18 -0.14 -8.34
CA PHE A 135 14.82 -1.38 -9.03
C PHE A 135 13.59 -1.21 -9.94
N GLU A 136 13.01 -0.02 -10.01
CA GLU A 136 11.87 0.28 -10.88
C GLU A 136 12.35 0.39 -12.33
N THR A 137 11.91 -0.54 -13.17
CA THR A 137 12.15 -0.48 -14.61
C THR A 137 10.98 0.24 -15.29
N ARG A 138 11.21 1.50 -15.69
CA ARG A 138 10.25 2.23 -16.54
C ARG A 138 10.41 1.82 -18.00
N THR A 139 10.01 0.59 -18.31
CA THR A 139 9.74 0.21 -19.69
C THR A 139 8.27 0.51 -19.99
N GLY A 140 7.98 1.74 -20.42
CA GLY A 140 6.76 1.99 -21.18
C GLY A 140 6.87 1.35 -22.56
N PRO A 141 5.76 1.04 -23.25
CA PRO A 141 5.82 0.67 -24.66
C PRO A 141 6.41 1.85 -25.45
N VAL A 142 7.28 1.51 -26.41
CA VAL A 142 7.81 2.43 -27.44
C VAL A 142 6.67 2.93 -28.33
#